data_AF-A0A7S0Y2P7-F1
#
_entry.id   AF-A0A7S0Y2P7-F1
#
_cell.length_a   1.000
_cell.length_b   1.000
_cell.length_c   1.000
_cell.angle_alpha   90.00
_cell.angle_beta   90.00
_cell.angle_gamma   90.00
#
_symmetry.space_group_name_H-M   'P 1'
#
loop_
_entity.id
_entity.type
_entity.pdbx_description
1 polymer ?
#
loop_
_entity_poly.entity_id
_entity_poly.type
_entity_poly.pdbx_seq_one_letter_code
_entity_poly.pdbx_strand_id
1 'polypeptide(L)'
;MALLMLCVAHAAGFLTPVSLFPSHHRASSPLLSSPLSHPLSSPSSFAKRTFLTTPASSSRRTAPSLLSLEAQDKKVLIVGAGPAGLLSAHYLLKRGGYEVSVVEKRGDPREGFTPSIRSYSLGLGVRGRGAIKGVSEDLWEKVMRGGVMSQRFCLHFGKKIIDIRQKGSSLLMTEPSCLINRADLCAALLDALEADHAGGGKLSVEFGKPCEGIDISARKVAL
;
A
#
# COMPACT_ATOMS: atom_id res chain seq x y z
N MET A 1 -2.50 -3.82 25.86
CA MET A 1 -1.47 -2.85 25.44
C MET A 1 -1.70 -2.53 23.97
N ALA A 2 -2.24 -1.35 23.65
CA ALA A 2 -2.52 -0.96 22.28
C ALA A 2 -1.34 -0.19 21.67
N LEU A 3 -0.78 -0.72 20.58
CA LEU A 3 0.23 -0.06 19.77
C LEU A 3 -0.53 0.71 18.66
N LEU A 4 -0.68 2.02 18.86
CA LEU A 4 -1.30 2.92 17.88
C LEU A 4 -0.31 3.14 16.72
N MET A 5 -0.50 2.46 15.60
CA MET A 5 0.24 2.70 14.36
C MET A 5 -0.43 3.83 13.58
N LEU A 6 0.08 5.05 13.74
CA LEU A 6 -0.32 6.22 12.96
C LEU A 6 0.53 6.27 11.68
N CYS A 7 -0.07 5.94 10.53
CA CYS A 7 0.61 5.99 9.24
C CYS A 7 0.46 7.39 8.62
N VAL A 8 1.45 8.26 8.85
CA VAL A 8 1.54 9.58 8.20
C VAL A 8 2.30 9.44 6.90
N ALA A 9 1.60 9.54 5.77
CA ALA A 9 2.20 9.60 4.44
C ALA A 9 2.84 10.99 4.23
N HIS A 10 4.18 11.07 4.27
CA HIS A 10 4.92 12.27 3.88
C HIS A 10 5.15 12.24 2.36
N ALA A 11 4.47 13.13 1.64
CA ALA A 11 4.73 13.43 0.25
C ALA A 11 5.88 14.44 0.17
N ALA A 12 7.08 13.97 -0.17
CA ALA A 12 8.19 14.83 -0.56
C ALA A 12 8.32 14.78 -2.10
N GLY A 13 7.91 15.87 -2.74
CA GLY A 13 8.16 16.11 -4.15
C GLY A 13 9.62 16.49 -4.39
N PHE A 14 10.23 15.93 -5.42
CA PHE A 14 11.44 16.46 -6.01
C PHE A 14 11.28 16.45 -7.53
N LEU A 15 11.13 17.66 -8.07
CA LEU A 15 11.23 17.97 -9.49
C LEU A 15 12.72 17.93 -9.88
N THR A 16 13.06 17.23 -10.95
CA THR A 16 14.32 17.43 -11.67
C THR A 16 14.03 17.83 -13.12
N PRO A 17 14.82 18.75 -13.70
CA PRO A 17 14.54 19.33 -15.01
C PRO A 17 15.01 18.45 -16.17
N VAL A 18 14.24 18.55 -17.26
CA VAL A 18 14.52 18.02 -18.59
C VAL A 18 15.65 18.85 -19.23
N SER A 19 16.71 18.20 -19.68
CA SER A 19 17.70 18.81 -20.60
C SER A 19 17.44 18.38 -22.04
N LEU A 20 17.51 19.35 -22.93
CA LEU A 20 17.07 19.35 -24.32
C LEU A 20 18.29 19.30 -25.26
N PHE A 21 18.16 18.57 -26.38
CA PHE A 21 18.93 18.61 -27.66
C PHE A 21 20.37 18.05 -27.73
N PRO A 22 20.95 17.77 -28.94
CA PRO A 22 20.36 17.48 -30.25
C PRO A 22 20.94 16.23 -30.99
N SER A 23 20.29 15.92 -32.11
CA SER A 23 20.56 14.90 -33.13
C SER A 23 21.94 14.97 -33.81
N HIS A 24 22.52 13.82 -34.17
CA HIS A 24 23.31 13.66 -35.41
C HIS A 24 23.22 12.22 -35.97
N HIS A 25 22.97 12.15 -37.28
CA HIS A 25 23.18 11.00 -38.17
C HIS A 25 24.61 10.43 -38.04
N ARG A 26 24.79 9.10 -38.16
CA ARG A 26 25.40 8.41 -39.31
C ARG A 26 25.63 6.91 -39.02
N ALA A 27 25.59 6.14 -40.10
CA ALA A 27 25.66 4.69 -40.22
C ALA A 27 27.03 4.06 -39.84
N SER A 28 27.00 2.71 -39.78
CA SER A 28 28.03 1.73 -40.20
C SER A 28 28.54 0.80 -39.09
N SER A 29 28.16 -0.48 -39.22
CA SER A 29 28.87 -1.67 -38.70
C SER A 29 30.24 -1.85 -39.40
N PRO A 30 31.10 -2.85 -39.12
CA PRO A 30 31.07 -3.89 -38.07
C PRO A 30 32.45 -4.21 -37.40
N LEU A 31 32.45 -5.23 -36.54
CA LEU A 31 33.57 -6.14 -36.15
C LEU A 31 34.51 -5.80 -34.97
N LEU A 32 34.74 -6.90 -34.23
CA LEU A 32 35.93 -7.32 -33.48
C LEU A 32 36.07 -6.85 -32.02
N SER A 33 35.85 -7.79 -31.08
CA SER A 33 36.27 -7.69 -29.69
C SER A 33 36.96 -8.98 -29.26
N SER A 34 38.21 -8.87 -28.82
CA SER A 34 38.78 -9.68 -27.73
C SER A 34 40.02 -8.94 -27.18
N PRO A 35 40.58 -9.33 -26.03
CA PRO A 35 40.53 -8.59 -24.77
C PRO A 35 41.94 -8.07 -24.38
N LEU A 36 42.07 -7.35 -23.25
CA LEU A 36 43.25 -7.37 -22.32
C LEU A 36 43.16 -6.24 -21.26
N SER A 37 42.79 -6.64 -20.05
CA SER A 37 43.50 -6.49 -18.76
C SER A 37 44.32 -5.23 -18.34
N HIS A 38 43.95 -4.74 -17.14
CA HIS A 38 44.76 -4.14 -16.03
C HIS A 38 45.18 -2.64 -16.11
N PRO A 39 45.70 -2.02 -15.02
CA PRO A 39 45.01 -1.65 -13.75
C PRO A 39 45.32 -0.19 -13.28
N LEU A 40 44.77 0.20 -12.12
CA LEU A 40 45.28 1.19 -11.14
C LEU A 40 45.48 2.66 -11.58
N SER A 41 44.71 3.59 -10.97
CA SER A 41 45.24 4.69 -10.14
C SER A 41 44.14 5.71 -9.74
N SER A 42 43.97 5.89 -8.42
CA SER A 42 43.50 7.12 -7.77
C SER A 42 44.70 8.10 -7.67
N PRO A 43 44.61 9.40 -7.22
CA PRO A 43 43.72 9.95 -6.20
C PRO A 43 43.34 11.45 -6.35
N SER A 44 42.88 12.05 -5.24
CA SER A 44 42.67 13.48 -4.91
C SER A 44 41.26 14.03 -5.20
N SER A 45 40.38 14.07 -4.19
CA SER A 45 40.23 15.06 -3.10
C SER A 45 39.52 16.34 -3.53
N PHE A 46 38.24 16.51 -3.15
CA PHE A 46 37.74 17.83 -2.80
C PHE A 46 36.46 17.78 -1.94
N ALA A 47 36.43 18.68 -0.97
CA ALA A 47 35.29 19.21 -0.23
C ALA A 47 34.57 18.33 0.82
N LYS A 48 35.04 18.50 2.06
CA LYS A 48 34.25 18.41 3.31
C LYS A 48 32.96 19.24 3.18
N ARG A 49 31.79 18.62 3.33
CA ARG A 49 30.54 19.34 3.61
C ARG A 49 30.08 18.98 5.01
N THR A 50 30.37 19.87 5.93
CA THR A 50 30.00 19.82 7.33
C THR A 50 28.55 20.29 7.51
N PHE A 51 27.84 19.59 8.42
CA PHE A 51 26.58 19.93 9.10
C PHE A 51 25.29 19.98 8.27
N LEU A 52 24.37 19.07 8.63
CA LEU A 52 23.20 19.40 9.44
C LEU A 52 22.80 18.13 10.22
N THR A 53 23.01 18.15 11.53
CA THR A 53 22.58 17.09 12.44
C THR A 53 21.06 17.11 12.53
N THR A 54 20.40 16.12 11.95
CA THR A 54 18.97 15.86 12.16
C THR A 54 18.75 15.52 13.63
N PRO A 55 17.79 16.15 14.35
CA PRO A 55 17.49 15.73 15.70
C PRO A 55 16.97 14.30 15.63
N ALA A 56 17.69 13.38 16.27
CA ALA A 56 17.21 12.03 16.50
C ALA A 56 15.98 12.11 17.41
N SER A 57 14.79 12.05 16.80
CA SER A 57 13.55 11.81 17.52
C SER A 57 13.69 10.46 18.24
N SER A 58 14.03 10.52 19.53
CA SER A 58 14.12 9.35 20.41
C SER A 58 12.73 8.75 20.57
N SER A 59 12.38 7.82 19.69
CA SER A 59 11.25 6.92 19.91
C SER A 59 11.56 6.13 21.18
N ARG A 60 10.84 6.43 22.26
CA ARG A 60 10.87 5.63 23.49
C ARG A 60 10.33 4.24 23.14
N ARG A 61 11.22 3.34 22.73
CA ARG A 61 10.96 1.91 22.79
C ARG A 61 10.87 1.55 24.26
N THR A 62 9.66 1.38 24.76
CA THR A 62 9.45 0.71 26.05
C THR A 62 10.03 -0.69 25.91
N ALA A 63 11.17 -0.94 26.56
CA ALA A 63 11.71 -2.28 26.68
C ALA A 63 10.65 -3.16 27.38
N PRO A 64 10.28 -4.32 26.84
CA PRO A 64 9.35 -5.20 27.53
C PRO A 64 10.02 -5.65 28.83
N SER A 65 9.38 -5.38 29.96
CA SER A 65 9.75 -5.95 31.25
C SER A 65 9.66 -7.48 31.14
N LEU A 66 10.75 -8.18 31.43
CA LEU A 66 10.93 -9.63 31.27
C LEU A 66 9.97 -10.50 32.12
N LEU A 67 9.02 -9.91 32.85
CA LEU A 67 8.14 -10.57 33.82
C LEU A 67 6.68 -10.76 33.34
N SER A 68 6.40 -10.61 32.05
CA SER A 68 5.06 -10.87 31.50
C SER A 68 5.16 -11.61 30.15
N LEU A 69 5.76 -12.80 30.21
CA LEU A 69 5.81 -13.79 29.12
C LEU A 69 4.60 -14.73 29.14
N GLU A 70 3.48 -14.31 29.71
CA GLU A 70 2.21 -14.86 29.25
C GLU A 70 1.94 -14.25 27.89
N ALA A 71 1.91 -15.08 26.84
CA ALA A 71 1.76 -14.68 25.45
C ALA A 71 0.33 -14.15 25.20
N GLN A 72 0.00 -13.02 25.82
CA GLN A 72 -1.27 -12.36 25.63
C GLN A 72 -1.24 -11.61 24.30
N ASP A 73 -2.26 -11.82 23.48
CA ASP A 73 -2.40 -11.15 22.19
C ASP A 73 -2.34 -9.62 22.39
N LYS A 74 -1.62 -8.95 21.49
CA LYS A 74 -1.54 -7.49 21.47
C LYS A 74 -2.84 -6.94 20.89
N LYS A 75 -3.59 -6.22 21.72
CA LYS A 75 -4.83 -5.56 21.28
C LYS A 75 -4.52 -4.39 20.34
N VAL A 76 -5.18 -4.33 19.19
CA VAL A 76 -5.02 -3.26 18.20
C VAL A 76 -6.41 -2.74 17.82
N LEU A 77 -6.60 -1.43 17.94
CA LEU A 77 -7.78 -0.74 17.44
C LEU A 77 -7.45 -0.07 16.11
N ILE A 78 -8.21 -0.39 15.06
CA ILE A 78 -8.16 0.25 13.75
C ILE A 78 -9.38 1.13 13.60
N VAL A 79 -9.15 2.44 13.45
CA VAL A 79 -10.21 3.40 13.17
C VAL A 79 -10.34 3.58 11.66
N GLY A 80 -11.44 3.08 11.11
CA GLY A 80 -11.83 3.16 9.71
C GLY A 80 -11.79 1.81 8.99
N ALA A 81 -12.95 1.30 8.58
CA ALA A 81 -13.11 0.09 7.77
C ALA A 81 -13.02 0.40 6.25
N GLY A 82 -12.04 1.22 5.87
CA GLY A 82 -11.69 1.45 4.47
C GLY A 82 -10.74 0.38 3.91
N PRO A 83 -10.35 0.49 2.63
CA PRO A 83 -9.48 -0.51 2.00
C PRO A 83 -8.15 -0.72 2.76
N ALA A 84 -7.52 0.36 3.22
CA ALA A 84 -6.27 0.30 3.97
C ALA A 84 -6.46 -0.29 5.38
N GLY A 85 -7.54 0.07 6.08
CA GLY A 85 -7.82 -0.41 7.43
C GLY A 85 -8.15 -1.90 7.44
N LEU A 86 -9.04 -2.34 6.55
CA LEU A 86 -9.40 -3.74 6.37
C LEU A 86 -8.19 -4.58 5.95
N LEU A 87 -7.39 -4.11 4.99
CA LEU A 87 -6.18 -4.84 4.57
C LEU A 87 -5.14 -4.89 5.70
N SER A 88 -5.03 -3.86 6.53
CA SER A 88 -4.14 -3.87 7.70
C SER A 88 -4.60 -4.91 8.74
N ALA A 89 -5.91 -5.05 8.95
CA ALA A 89 -6.48 -6.08 9.82
C ALA A 89 -6.10 -7.49 9.35
N HIS A 90 -6.25 -7.76 8.04
CA HIS A 90 -5.81 -9.01 7.40
C HIS A 90 -4.34 -9.33 7.71
N TYR A 91 -3.44 -8.36 7.53
CA TYR A 91 -2.02 -8.56 7.81
C TYR A 91 -1.70 -8.80 9.28
N LEU A 92 -2.37 -8.09 10.20
CA LEU A 92 -2.16 -8.26 11.64
C LEU A 92 -2.63 -9.65 12.10
N LEU A 93 -3.81 -10.08 11.65
CA LEU A 93 -4.36 -11.39 12.01
C LEU A 93 -3.56 -12.53 11.37
N LYS A 94 -3.17 -12.40 10.10
CA LYS A 94 -2.28 -13.37 9.43
C LYS A 94 -0.95 -13.56 10.16
N ARG A 95 -0.39 -12.48 10.71
CA ARG A 95 0.87 -12.55 11.49
C ARG A 95 0.70 -13.29 12.81
N GLY A 96 -0.51 -13.28 13.39
CA GLY A 96 -0.80 -13.84 14.70
C GLY A 96 -0.25 -12.99 15.86
N GLY A 97 -0.71 -13.29 17.07
CA GLY A 97 -0.32 -12.54 18.28
C GLY A 97 -1.06 -11.21 18.47
N TYR A 98 -2.16 -10.99 17.75
CA TYR A 98 -2.96 -9.77 17.80
C TYR A 98 -4.45 -10.08 17.94
N GLU A 99 -5.12 -9.24 18.73
CA GLU A 99 -6.57 -9.13 18.82
C GLU A 99 -6.95 -7.79 18.18
N VAL A 100 -7.69 -7.82 17.09
CA VAL A 100 -7.96 -6.64 16.24
C VAL A 100 -9.42 -6.22 16.36
N SER A 101 -9.63 -4.97 16.77
CA SER A 101 -10.93 -4.32 16.71
C SER A 101 -10.92 -3.27 15.62
N VAL A 102 -11.91 -3.30 14.72
CA VAL A 102 -12.09 -2.33 13.65
C VAL A 102 -13.37 -1.55 13.91
N VAL A 103 -13.30 -0.22 13.89
CA VAL A 103 -14.47 0.66 14.07
C VAL A 103 -14.64 1.54 12.86
N GLU A 104 -15.86 1.74 12.39
CA GLU A 104 -16.16 2.57 11.23
C GLU A 104 -17.34 3.50 11.52
N LYS A 105 -17.20 4.77 11.11
CA LYS A 105 -18.23 5.78 11.26
C LYS A 105 -19.46 5.47 10.41
N ARG A 106 -19.25 4.97 9.20
CA ARG A 106 -20.30 4.66 8.23
C ARG A 106 -20.99 3.33 8.58
N GLY A 107 -22.13 3.09 7.94
CA GLY A 107 -22.79 1.78 7.97
C GLY A 107 -21.99 0.71 7.23
N ASP A 108 -22.44 -0.54 7.35
CA ASP A 108 -21.82 -1.68 6.70
C ASP A 108 -21.82 -1.48 5.17
N PRO A 109 -20.67 -1.61 4.47
CA PRO A 109 -20.59 -1.46 3.02
C PRO A 109 -21.42 -2.50 2.24
N ARG A 110 -21.91 -3.58 2.87
CA ARG A 110 -22.69 -4.66 2.27
C ARG A 110 -24.19 -4.38 2.23
N GLU A 111 -24.69 -3.54 3.14
CA GLU A 111 -26.13 -3.29 3.33
C GLU A 111 -26.73 -2.28 2.31
N GLY A 112 -26.13 -2.21 1.12
CA GLY A 112 -26.63 -1.43 -0.01
C GLY A 112 -26.15 0.01 -0.05
N PHE A 113 -26.47 0.67 -1.18
CA PHE A 113 -26.03 2.02 -1.49
C PHE A 113 -26.66 3.03 -0.53
N THR A 114 -25.94 3.38 0.54
CA THR A 114 -26.13 4.69 1.15
C THR A 114 -25.68 5.73 0.12
N PRO A 115 -26.47 6.77 -0.20
CA PRO A 115 -26.08 7.83 -1.10
C PRO A 115 -24.99 8.69 -0.42
N SER A 116 -23.81 8.10 -0.24
CA SER A 116 -22.61 8.83 0.10
C SER A 116 -22.13 9.48 -1.19
N ILE A 117 -21.76 10.76 -1.09
CA ILE A 117 -21.26 11.62 -2.16
C ILE A 117 -19.99 11.06 -2.85
N ARG A 118 -19.45 9.90 -2.43
CA ARG A 118 -18.17 9.32 -2.88
C ARG A 118 -18.26 7.87 -3.34
N SER A 119 -19.24 7.49 -4.16
CA SER A 119 -19.10 6.26 -4.96
C SER A 119 -18.16 6.55 -6.13
N TYR A 120 -17.04 5.83 -6.21
CA TYR A 120 -16.08 5.93 -7.30
C TYR A 120 -15.37 4.59 -7.51
N SER A 121 -14.98 4.35 -8.75
CA SER A 121 -14.18 3.19 -9.14
C SER A 121 -12.69 3.42 -8.83
N LEU A 122 -12.03 2.37 -8.37
CA LEU A 122 -10.61 2.29 -8.09
C LEU A 122 -9.94 1.39 -9.12
N GLY A 123 -8.81 1.86 -9.68
CA GLY A 123 -7.93 1.03 -10.50
C GLY A 123 -6.84 0.38 -9.67
N LEU A 124 -6.98 -0.90 -9.35
CA LEU A 124 -5.97 -1.69 -8.67
C LEU A 124 -4.87 -2.10 -9.67
N GLY A 125 -3.81 -1.30 -9.70
CA GLY A 125 -2.56 -1.60 -10.41
C GLY A 125 -1.64 -2.53 -9.62
N VAL A 126 -0.38 -2.63 -10.07
CA VAL A 126 0.63 -3.54 -9.49
C VAL A 126 0.79 -3.42 -7.98
N ARG A 127 0.72 -2.21 -7.42
CA ARG A 127 0.88 -1.97 -5.97
C ARG A 127 -0.31 -2.46 -5.17
N GLY A 128 -1.53 -2.09 -5.59
CA GLY A 128 -2.76 -2.50 -4.91
C GLY A 128 -2.94 -4.01 -4.97
N ARG A 129 -2.74 -4.60 -6.16
CA ARG A 129 -2.75 -6.05 -6.34
C ARG A 129 -1.70 -6.74 -5.48
N GLY A 130 -0.44 -6.26 -5.51
CA GLY A 130 0.65 -6.86 -4.73
C GLY A 130 0.40 -6.82 -3.22
N ALA A 131 -0.21 -5.74 -2.72
CA ALA A 131 -0.59 -5.64 -1.31
C ALA A 131 -1.70 -6.63 -0.92
N ILE A 132 -2.66 -6.90 -1.80
CA ILE A 132 -3.72 -7.88 -1.52
C ILE A 132 -3.17 -9.31 -1.63
N LYS A 133 -2.44 -9.62 -2.71
CA LYS A 133 -1.76 -10.91 -2.92
C LYS A 133 -0.79 -11.26 -1.79
N GLY A 134 -0.16 -10.26 -1.16
CA GLY A 134 0.72 -10.47 -0.02
C GLY A 134 0.00 -11.01 1.24
N VAL A 135 -1.32 -10.84 1.34
CA VAL A 135 -2.14 -11.55 2.33
C VAL A 135 -2.42 -12.97 1.85
N SER A 136 -3.02 -13.15 0.68
CA SER A 136 -3.15 -14.44 0.02
C SER A 136 -3.60 -14.27 -1.44
N GLU A 137 -3.31 -15.26 -2.28
CA GLU A 137 -3.87 -15.30 -3.64
C GLU A 137 -5.39 -15.47 -3.61
N ASP A 138 -5.92 -16.28 -2.71
CA ASP A 138 -7.37 -16.46 -2.52
C ASP A 138 -8.09 -15.14 -2.21
N LEU A 139 -7.49 -14.26 -1.39
CA LEU A 139 -8.07 -12.94 -1.12
C LEU A 139 -8.10 -12.08 -2.39
N TRP A 140 -7.05 -12.15 -3.19
CA TRP A 140 -7.02 -11.45 -4.47
C TRP A 140 -8.11 -11.98 -5.41
N GLU A 141 -8.31 -13.30 -5.50
CA GLU A 141 -9.40 -13.90 -6.27
C GLU A 141 -10.78 -13.45 -5.78
N LYS A 142 -11.01 -13.42 -4.46
CA LYS A 142 -12.25 -12.89 -3.85
C LYS A 142 -12.51 -11.46 -4.29
N VAL A 143 -11.49 -10.59 -4.25
CA VAL A 143 -11.57 -9.19 -4.69
C VAL A 143 -11.83 -9.08 -6.19
N MET A 144 -11.18 -9.91 -7.02
CA MET A 144 -11.35 -9.88 -8.47
C MET A 144 -12.78 -10.17 -8.91
N ARG A 145 -13.54 -10.98 -8.16
CA ARG A 145 -14.95 -11.26 -8.47
C ARG A 145 -15.85 -10.02 -8.43
N GLY A 146 -15.49 -9.01 -7.64
CA GLY A 146 -16.22 -7.74 -7.56
C GLY A 146 -15.73 -6.69 -8.55
N GLY A 147 -14.74 -6.99 -9.40
CA GLY A 147 -14.12 -6.02 -10.29
C GLY A 147 -14.04 -6.47 -11.75
N VAL A 148 -13.67 -5.54 -12.61
CA VAL A 148 -13.51 -5.74 -14.06
C VAL A 148 -12.04 -5.61 -14.41
N MET A 149 -11.46 -6.65 -15.00
CA MET A 149 -10.08 -6.60 -15.48
C MET A 149 -9.97 -5.67 -16.69
N SER A 150 -9.03 -4.73 -16.62
CA SER A 150 -8.70 -3.83 -17.73
C SER A 150 -7.21 -3.91 -18.08
N GLN A 151 -6.96 -4.27 -19.33
CA GLN A 151 -5.66 -4.11 -20.00
C GLN A 151 -5.54 -2.76 -20.69
N ARG A 152 -6.64 -1.99 -20.77
CA ARG A 152 -6.73 -0.78 -21.56
C ARG A 152 -6.51 0.44 -20.67
N PHE A 153 -5.38 1.10 -20.90
CA PHE A 153 -5.15 2.47 -20.49
C PHE A 153 -4.97 3.26 -21.77
N CYS A 154 -5.98 4.03 -22.16
CA CYS A 154 -5.98 4.80 -23.38
C CYS A 154 -5.95 6.31 -23.07
N LEU A 155 -5.16 7.04 -23.84
CA LEU A 155 -5.20 8.49 -23.87
C LEU A 155 -6.08 8.93 -25.03
N HIS A 156 -7.13 9.69 -24.71
CA HIS A 156 -7.97 10.33 -25.72
C HIS A 156 -7.37 11.71 -26.05
N PHE A 157 -6.94 11.91 -27.30
CA PHE A 157 -6.40 13.18 -27.79
C PHE A 157 -7.20 13.65 -29.02
N GLY A 158 -8.22 14.47 -28.78
CA GLY A 158 -9.20 14.84 -29.80
C GLY A 158 -9.95 13.60 -30.31
N LYS A 159 -9.86 13.35 -31.62
CA LYS A 159 -10.43 12.14 -32.26
C LYS A 159 -9.48 10.93 -32.24
N LYS A 160 -8.24 11.10 -31.77
CA LYS A 160 -7.24 10.03 -31.71
C LYS A 160 -7.31 9.33 -30.36
N ILE A 161 -7.28 8.00 -30.37
CA ILE A 161 -7.17 7.16 -29.18
C ILE A 161 -5.79 6.50 -29.23
N ILE A 162 -4.98 6.70 -28.19
CA ILE A 162 -3.63 6.15 -28.06
C ILE A 162 -3.63 5.15 -26.92
N ASP A 163 -3.36 3.87 -27.20
CA ASP A 163 -3.17 2.87 -26.16
C ASP A 163 -1.79 3.04 -25.49
N ILE A 164 -1.79 3.34 -24.19
CA ILE A 164 -0.59 3.62 -23.38
C ILE A 164 0.15 2.30 -23.07
N ARG A 165 -0.59 1.20 -22.92
CA ARG A 165 0.00 -0.13 -22.75
C ARG A 165 0.25 -0.73 -24.14
N GLN A 166 1.43 -0.46 -24.70
CA GLN A 166 1.83 -1.01 -25.99
C GLN A 166 1.84 -2.54 -25.97
N LYS A 167 1.15 -3.17 -26.92
CA LYS A 167 1.37 -4.58 -27.27
C LYS A 167 2.74 -4.70 -27.93
N GLY A 168 3.78 -5.15 -27.23
CA GLY A 168 5.08 -5.37 -27.89
C GLY A 168 6.30 -5.73 -27.05
N SER A 169 6.40 -5.38 -25.77
CA SER A 169 7.58 -5.79 -24.98
C SER A 169 7.35 -7.16 -24.33
N SER A 170 7.95 -8.20 -24.90
CA SER A 170 7.90 -9.60 -24.45
C SER A 170 8.52 -9.89 -23.07
N LEU A 171 8.85 -8.87 -22.26
CA LEU A 171 9.52 -9.03 -20.96
C LEU A 171 8.75 -8.50 -19.75
N LEU A 172 7.55 -7.92 -19.93
CA LEU A 172 6.64 -7.64 -18.83
C LEU A 172 5.20 -7.75 -19.34
N MET A 173 4.71 -8.99 -19.41
CA MET A 173 3.27 -9.30 -19.41
C MET A 173 2.70 -8.75 -18.10
N THR A 174 2.44 -7.45 -18.06
CA THR A 174 1.98 -6.79 -16.85
C THR A 174 0.54 -7.23 -16.66
N GLU A 175 0.31 -8.15 -15.73
CA GLU A 175 -1.02 -8.61 -15.32
C GLU A 175 -2.00 -7.41 -15.29
N PRO A 176 -3.23 -7.57 -15.81
CA PRO A 176 -4.19 -6.48 -15.96
C PRO A 176 -4.48 -5.78 -14.63
N SER A 177 -4.90 -4.52 -14.73
CA SER A 177 -5.42 -3.80 -13.56
C SER A 177 -6.86 -4.23 -13.31
N CYS A 178 -7.27 -4.31 -12.05
CA CYS A 178 -8.66 -4.55 -11.69
C CYS A 178 -9.36 -3.21 -11.42
N LEU A 179 -10.42 -2.90 -12.16
CA LEU A 179 -11.30 -1.76 -11.88
C LEU A 179 -12.44 -2.23 -10.97
N ILE A 180 -12.55 -1.68 -9.77
CA ILE A 180 -13.54 -2.11 -8.77
C ILE A 180 -14.16 -0.92 -8.06
N ASN A 181 -15.44 -0.96 -7.69
CA ASN A 181 -16.01 0.09 -6.84
C ASN A 181 -15.35 0.07 -5.46
N ARG A 182 -15.12 1.23 -4.85
CA ARG A 182 -14.59 1.31 -3.47
C ARG A 182 -15.45 0.53 -2.46
N ALA A 183 -16.79 0.56 -2.59
CA ALA A 183 -17.68 -0.18 -1.71
C ALA A 183 -17.49 -1.70 -1.86
N ASP A 184 -17.53 -2.20 -3.10
CA ASP A 184 -17.33 -3.62 -3.41
C ASP A 184 -15.96 -4.14 -2.95
N LEU A 185 -14.91 -3.32 -3.09
CA LEU A 185 -13.59 -3.66 -2.55
C LEU A 185 -13.62 -3.81 -1.02
N CYS A 186 -14.28 -2.89 -0.31
CA CYS A 186 -14.38 -2.98 1.15
C CYS A 186 -15.23 -4.17 1.58
N ALA A 187 -16.35 -4.43 0.90
CA ALA A 187 -17.21 -5.59 1.15
C ALA A 187 -16.42 -6.89 0.95
N ALA A 188 -15.72 -7.06 -0.18
CA ALA A 188 -14.92 -8.25 -0.44
C ALA A 188 -13.79 -8.47 0.59
N LEU A 189 -13.12 -7.40 1.02
CA LEU A 189 -12.11 -7.47 2.07
C LEU A 189 -12.72 -7.84 3.43
N LEU A 190 -13.87 -7.29 3.76
CA LEU A 190 -14.59 -7.54 5.02
C LEU A 190 -15.13 -8.97 5.07
N ASP A 191 -15.81 -9.43 4.03
CA ASP A 191 -16.33 -10.80 3.95
C ASP A 191 -15.21 -11.83 4.08
N ALA A 192 -14.07 -11.58 3.44
CA ALA A 192 -12.92 -12.45 3.60
C ALA A 192 -12.35 -12.42 5.02
N LEU A 193 -12.26 -11.24 5.64
CA LEU A 193 -11.75 -11.06 6.99
C LEU A 193 -12.62 -11.79 8.02
N GLU A 194 -13.94 -11.64 7.91
CA GLU A 194 -14.89 -12.32 8.78
C GLU A 194 -14.91 -13.83 8.52
N ALA A 195 -14.91 -14.28 7.27
CA ALA A 195 -14.89 -15.71 6.96
C ALA A 195 -13.66 -16.42 7.52
N ASP A 196 -12.48 -15.78 7.42
CA ASP A 196 -11.22 -16.38 7.87
C ASP A 196 -11.07 -16.35 9.42
N HIS A 197 -11.87 -15.54 10.13
CA HIS A 197 -11.70 -15.29 11.57
C HIS A 197 -12.98 -15.35 12.45
N ALA A 198 -14.14 -15.68 11.91
CA ALA A 198 -15.45 -15.66 12.60
C ALA A 198 -15.50 -16.51 13.90
N GLY A 199 -14.70 -17.57 14.02
CA GLY A 199 -14.66 -18.44 15.20
C GLY A 199 -13.52 -18.17 16.18
N GLY A 200 -12.59 -17.28 15.85
CA GLY A 200 -11.33 -17.12 16.59
C GLY A 200 -11.40 -16.18 17.79
N GLY A 201 -12.46 -15.37 17.92
CA GLY A 201 -12.57 -14.32 18.94
C GLY A 201 -11.52 -13.20 18.85
N LYS A 202 -10.63 -13.24 17.85
CA LYS A 202 -9.53 -12.29 17.65
C LYS A 202 -9.91 -11.08 16.80
N LEU A 203 -11.11 -11.05 16.24
CA LEU A 203 -11.60 -10.00 15.37
C LEU A 203 -12.93 -9.47 15.91
N SER A 204 -13.04 -8.15 16.04
CA SER A 204 -14.33 -7.45 16.16
C SER A 204 -14.40 -6.34 15.11
N VAL A 205 -15.56 -6.20 14.47
CA VAL A 205 -15.81 -5.11 13.52
C VAL A 205 -17.13 -4.45 13.91
N GLU A 206 -17.10 -3.13 14.13
CA GLU A 206 -18.27 -2.35 14.54
C GLU A 206 -18.49 -1.18 13.59
N PHE A 207 -19.72 -1.05 13.06
CA PHE A 207 -20.14 0.03 12.19
C PHE A 207 -20.97 1.07 12.96
N GLY A 208 -21.10 2.28 12.40
CA GLY A 208 -21.80 3.39 13.06
C GLY A 208 -21.07 3.97 14.29
N LYS A 209 -19.77 3.72 14.44
CA LYS A 209 -18.92 4.14 15.57
C LYS A 209 -17.92 5.22 15.13
N PRO A 210 -18.27 6.51 15.22
CA PRO A 210 -17.34 7.59 14.87
C PRO A 210 -16.27 7.80 15.95
N CYS A 211 -14.99 7.79 15.56
CA CYS A 211 -13.94 8.26 16.47
C CYS A 211 -14.01 9.79 16.64
N GLU A 212 -14.36 10.25 17.83
CA GLU A 212 -14.52 11.67 18.16
C GLU A 212 -13.25 12.29 18.75
N GLY A 213 -12.39 11.47 19.37
CA GLY A 213 -11.17 11.95 20.01
C GLY A 213 -10.27 10.83 20.49
N ILE A 214 -8.98 11.15 20.64
CA ILE A 214 -7.95 10.23 21.14
C ILE A 214 -7.18 10.91 22.26
N ASP A 215 -7.20 10.31 23.44
CA ASP A 215 -6.32 10.67 24.55
C ASP A 215 -5.16 9.67 24.61
N ILE A 216 -3.99 10.10 24.13
CA ILE A 216 -2.79 9.28 24.06
C ILE A 216 -2.22 9.01 25.46
N SER A 217 -2.33 9.98 26.36
CA SER A 217 -1.82 9.92 27.73
C SER A 217 -2.63 8.91 28.55
N ALA A 218 -3.97 9.00 28.47
CA ALA A 218 -4.87 8.04 29.11
C ALA A 218 -5.03 6.73 28.33
N ARG A 219 -4.51 6.66 27.09
CA ARG A 219 -4.68 5.54 26.15
C ARG A 219 -6.14 5.19 25.90
N LYS A 220 -6.98 6.21 25.72
CA LYS A 220 -8.43 6.09 25.49
C LYS A 220 -8.80 6.66 24.13
N VAL A 221 -9.85 6.10 23.54
CA VAL A 221 -10.47 6.58 22.30
C VAL A 221 -11.94 6.79 22.59
N ALA A 222 -12.47 7.94 22.19
CA ALA A 222 -13.91 8.24 22.21
C ALA A 222 -14.50 7.80 20.87
N LEU A 223 -15.51 6.93 20.91
CA LEU A 223 -16.13 6.23 19.77
C LEU A 223 -17.64 6.42 19.72
#